data_AF-A0A1H5K5B2-F1
#
_entry.id   AF-A0A1H5K5B2-F1
#
_cell.length_a   1.000
_cell.length_b   1.000
_cell.length_c   1.000
_cell.angle_alpha   90.00
_cell.angle_beta   90.00
_cell.angle_gamma   90.00
#
_symmetry.space_group_name_H-M   'P 1'
#
loop_
_entity.id
_entity.type
_entity.pdbx_description
1 polymer ?
#
loop_
_entity_poly.entity_id
_entity_poly.type
_entity_poly.pdbx_seq_one_letter_code
_entity_poly.pdbx_strand_id
1 'polypeptide(L)'
;MSTSSAEDISRRVGEAFGFDQGMVFEDLQLTRLHYHLLRLTTAGLSEGDVAELRELARLAFENSNVDAQCDRIRDRDGASAVAVTIASIVRGGGIGDTPRGQVMLGAVLGAYASMLDTLDRDRSTMAVLGAIGGGLAASAMPVIQERIDVVGLAEYLSKAE
;
A
#
# COMPACT_ATOMS: atom_id res chain seq x y z
N MET A 1 -22.56 24.29 -16.49
CA MET A 1 -22.14 23.32 -15.45
C MET A 1 -20.85 22.70 -15.92
N SER A 2 -19.79 22.80 -15.11
CA SER A 2 -18.39 22.67 -15.54
C SER A 2 -17.98 21.22 -15.76
N THR A 3 -17.97 20.76 -17.01
CA THR A 3 -17.39 19.46 -17.42
C THR A 3 -15.85 19.49 -17.40
N SER A 4 -15.25 20.68 -17.49
CA SER A 4 -13.79 20.87 -17.45
C SER A 4 -13.14 20.32 -16.18
N SER A 5 -13.77 20.45 -15.01
CA SER A 5 -13.12 20.02 -13.75
C SER A 5 -12.94 18.50 -13.64
N ALA A 6 -13.88 17.69 -14.13
CA ALA A 6 -13.81 16.23 -13.99
C ALA A 6 -12.89 15.62 -15.05
N GLU A 7 -13.00 16.08 -16.30
CA GLU A 7 -12.13 15.65 -17.40
C GLU A 7 -10.67 16.06 -17.15
N ASP A 8 -10.42 17.26 -16.59
CA ASP A 8 -9.07 17.69 -16.21
C ASP A 8 -8.50 16.87 -15.05
N ILE A 9 -9.33 16.47 -14.07
CA ILE A 9 -8.89 15.55 -13.02
C ILE A 9 -8.57 14.18 -13.60
N SER A 10 -9.46 13.59 -14.42
CA SER A 10 -9.24 12.28 -15.02
C SER A 10 -8.01 12.23 -15.92
N ARG A 11 -7.78 13.28 -16.72
CA ARG A 11 -6.58 13.40 -17.56
C ARG A 11 -5.32 13.51 -16.71
N ARG A 12 -5.32 14.37 -15.68
CA ARG A 12 -4.19 14.51 -14.74
C ARG A 12 -3.90 13.22 -13.98
N VAL A 13 -4.94 12.46 -13.60
CA VAL A 13 -4.78 11.14 -12.97
C VAL A 13 -4.14 10.14 -13.94
N GLY A 14 -4.52 10.14 -15.22
CA GLY A 14 -3.90 9.29 -16.23
C GLY A 14 -2.43 9.64 -16.49
N GLU A 15 -2.10 10.93 -16.57
CA GLU A 15 -0.73 11.44 -16.69
C GLU A 15 0.12 11.10 -15.45
N ALA A 16 -0.45 11.29 -14.24
CA ALA A 16 0.18 10.90 -12.98
C ALA A 16 0.43 9.40 -12.92
N PHE A 17 -0.56 8.57 -13.28
CA PHE A 17 -0.39 7.11 -13.31
C PHE A 17 0.80 6.69 -14.18
N GLY A 18 0.95 7.25 -15.39
CA GLY A 18 2.08 6.93 -16.27
C GLY A 18 3.44 7.37 -15.71
N PHE A 19 3.53 8.57 -15.15
CA PHE A 19 4.75 9.11 -14.55
C PHE A 19 5.14 8.39 -13.26
N ASP A 20 4.16 8.14 -12.40
CA ASP A 20 4.30 7.48 -11.12
C ASP A 20 4.64 6.01 -11.29
N GLN A 21 4.06 5.34 -12.29
CA GLN A 21 4.44 3.99 -12.68
C GLN A 21 5.93 3.95 -13.10
N GLY A 22 6.41 4.91 -13.89
CA GLY A 22 7.83 5.00 -14.25
C GLY A 22 8.75 5.08 -13.03
N MET A 23 8.51 6.05 -12.13
CA MET A 23 9.31 6.22 -10.91
C MET A 23 9.19 5.04 -9.94
N VAL A 24 8.00 4.47 -9.80
CA VAL A 24 7.79 3.32 -8.91
C VAL A 24 8.56 2.12 -9.42
N PHE A 25 8.48 1.82 -10.72
CA PHE A 25 9.20 0.69 -11.29
C PHE A 25 10.73 0.91 -11.35
N GLU A 26 11.19 2.15 -11.56
CA GLU A 26 12.61 2.50 -11.47
C GLU A 26 13.14 2.30 -10.04
N ASP A 27 12.42 2.78 -9.02
CA ASP A 27 12.80 2.57 -7.62
C ASP A 27 12.64 1.10 -7.18
N LEU A 28 11.72 0.34 -7.78
CA LEU A 28 11.59 -1.11 -7.56
C LEU A 28 12.78 -1.89 -8.12
N GLN A 29 13.53 -1.34 -9.08
CA GLN A 29 14.81 -1.92 -9.50
C GLN A 29 15.88 -1.83 -8.41
N LEU A 30 15.69 -1.03 -7.36
CA LEU A 30 16.59 -1.01 -6.21
C LEU A 30 16.49 -2.28 -5.34
N THR A 31 15.64 -3.25 -5.71
CA THR A 31 15.50 -4.64 -5.20
C THR A 31 15.36 -4.82 -3.69
N ARG A 32 15.24 -3.74 -2.91
CA ARG A 32 15.24 -3.80 -1.45
C ARG A 32 14.12 -2.94 -0.88
N LEU A 33 13.26 -3.58 -0.07
CA LEU A 33 12.22 -2.94 0.75
C LEU A 33 12.72 -1.70 1.50
N HIS A 34 13.97 -1.73 1.95
CA HIS A 34 14.62 -0.62 2.63
C HIS A 34 14.51 0.71 1.86
N TYR A 35 14.67 0.70 0.53
CA TYR A 35 14.62 1.93 -0.27
C TYR A 35 13.19 2.49 -0.38
N HIS A 36 12.18 1.63 -0.47
CA HIS A 36 10.78 2.06 -0.43
C HIS A 36 10.44 2.73 0.91
N LEU A 37 10.88 2.12 2.02
CA LEU A 37 10.68 2.67 3.36
C LEU A 37 11.47 3.98 3.56
N LEU A 38 12.68 4.09 3.02
CA LEU A 38 13.44 5.35 3.06
C LEU A 38 12.71 6.48 2.33
N ARG A 39 12.07 6.21 1.19
CA ARG A 39 11.34 7.24 0.45
C ARG A 39 10.13 7.77 1.23
N LEU A 40 9.46 6.88 1.96
CA LEU A 40 8.35 7.21 2.87
C LEU A 40 8.80 8.06 4.09
N THR A 41 10.10 8.27 4.33
CA THR A 41 10.56 9.28 5.31
C THR A 41 10.14 10.70 4.92
N THR A 42 9.97 10.94 3.61
CA THR A 42 9.43 12.21 3.10
C THR A 42 7.92 12.38 3.35
N ALA A 43 7.23 11.34 3.84
CA ALA A 43 5.86 11.38 4.37
C ALA A 43 5.79 11.22 5.90
N GLY A 44 6.94 11.36 6.58
CA GLY A 44 6.99 11.41 8.03
C GLY A 44 7.42 10.11 8.71
N LEU A 45 7.84 9.06 8.00
CA LEU A 45 8.54 7.94 8.66
C LEU A 45 9.84 8.45 9.30
N SER A 46 10.05 8.06 10.56
CA SER A 46 11.35 8.19 11.22
C SER A 46 12.28 7.03 10.85
N GLU A 47 13.59 7.19 11.06
CA GLU A 47 14.54 6.06 10.92
C GLU A 47 14.17 4.88 11.83
N GLY A 48 13.65 5.18 13.03
CA GLY A 48 13.09 4.19 13.95
C GLY A 48 11.91 3.44 13.32
N ASP A 49 10.98 4.13 12.67
CA ASP A 49 9.89 3.46 11.95
C ASP A 49 10.42 2.55 10.83
N VAL A 50 11.43 3.00 10.08
CA VAL A 50 12.02 2.20 9.01
C VAL A 50 12.59 0.89 9.56
N ALA A 51 13.29 0.93 10.69
CA ALA A 51 13.84 -0.27 11.33
C ALA A 51 12.73 -1.23 11.77
N GLU A 52 11.71 -0.71 12.47
CA GLU A 52 10.60 -1.52 12.98
C GLU A 52 9.74 -2.12 11.84
N LEU A 53 9.50 -1.35 10.76
CA LEU A 53 8.77 -1.85 9.59
C LEU A 53 9.57 -2.91 8.81
N ARG A 54 10.91 -2.84 8.79
CA ARG A 54 11.73 -3.90 8.19
C ARG A 54 11.60 -5.21 8.96
N GLU A 55 11.62 -5.15 10.28
CA GLU A 55 11.44 -6.34 11.10
C GLU A 55 10.02 -6.90 10.98
N LEU A 56 9.00 -6.03 10.93
CA LEU A 56 7.63 -6.45 10.64
C LEU A 56 7.53 -7.15 9.28
N ALA A 57 8.19 -6.63 8.25
CA ALA A 57 8.21 -7.26 6.94
C ALA A 57 8.84 -8.64 6.98
N ARG A 58 10.00 -8.78 7.65
CA ARG A 58 10.66 -10.07 7.81
C ARG A 58 9.71 -11.09 8.43
N LEU A 59 9.06 -10.75 9.54
CA LEU A 59 8.07 -11.61 10.21
C LEU A 59 6.89 -11.94 9.29
N ALA A 60 6.36 -10.95 8.57
CA ALA A 60 5.21 -11.11 7.68
C ALA A 60 5.52 -12.02 6.48
N PHE A 61 6.72 -11.93 5.90
CA PHE A 61 7.16 -12.80 4.79
C PHE A 61 7.50 -14.22 5.25
N GLU A 62 7.97 -14.38 6.49
CA GLU A 62 8.21 -15.69 7.10
C GLU A 62 6.93 -16.34 7.66
N ASN A 63 5.76 -15.70 7.49
CA ASN A 63 4.49 -16.12 8.08
C ASN A 63 4.56 -16.34 9.60
N SER A 64 5.43 -15.58 10.28
CA SER A 64 5.59 -15.60 11.73
C SER A 64 4.48 -14.78 12.43
N ASN A 65 4.37 -14.91 13.75
CA ASN A 65 3.50 -14.03 14.54
C ASN A 65 4.02 -12.59 14.49
N VAL A 66 3.16 -11.67 14.06
CA VAL A 66 3.46 -10.23 13.90
C VAL A 66 2.95 -9.38 15.08
N ASP A 67 2.14 -9.92 15.98
CA ASP A 67 1.39 -9.14 16.96
C ASP A 67 2.30 -8.30 17.85
N ALA A 68 3.33 -8.92 18.44
CA ALA A 68 4.29 -8.21 19.28
C ALA A 68 5.03 -7.10 18.53
N GLN A 69 5.35 -7.30 17.25
CA GLN A 69 6.01 -6.28 16.44
C GLN A 69 5.06 -5.12 16.11
N CYS A 70 3.79 -5.42 15.82
CA CYS A 70 2.77 -4.42 15.59
C CYS A 70 2.48 -3.61 16.88
N ASP A 71 2.48 -4.22 18.06
CA ASP A 71 2.30 -3.52 19.33
C ASP A 71 3.51 -2.61 19.59
N ARG A 72 4.74 -3.11 19.37
CA ARG A 72 5.96 -2.30 19.44
C ARG A 72 5.88 -1.05 18.57
N ILE A 73 5.46 -1.17 17.32
CA ILE A 73 5.31 0.00 16.42
C ILE A 73 4.25 0.96 16.95
N ARG A 74 3.10 0.44 17.37
CA ARG A 74 1.96 1.25 17.84
C ARG A 74 2.25 2.04 19.10
N ASP A 75 2.93 1.40 20.05
CA ASP A 75 3.14 1.95 21.40
C ASP A 75 4.46 2.73 21.53
N ARG A 76 5.27 2.78 20.47
CA ARG A 76 6.53 3.51 20.46
C ARG A 76 6.28 5.02 20.43
N ASP A 77 6.92 5.73 21.35
CA ASP A 77 6.93 7.19 21.33
C ASP A 77 7.48 7.73 20.01
N GLY A 78 6.70 8.63 19.38
CA GLY A 78 7.06 9.22 18.09
C GLY A 78 6.90 8.27 16.89
N ALA A 79 6.14 7.18 17.02
CA ALA A 79 5.72 6.39 15.87
C ALA A 79 4.88 7.25 14.90
N SER A 80 5.22 7.21 13.62
CA SER A 80 4.48 7.98 12.61
C SER A 80 3.16 7.30 12.25
N ALA A 81 2.18 8.11 11.82
CA ALA A 81 0.86 7.62 11.41
C ALA A 81 0.95 6.59 10.27
N VAL A 82 1.89 6.77 9.35
CA VAL A 82 2.16 5.83 8.24
C VAL A 82 2.63 4.48 8.79
N ALA A 83 3.59 4.46 9.73
CA ALA A 83 4.09 3.23 10.33
C ALA A 83 3.00 2.47 11.08
N VAL A 84 2.22 3.17 11.91
CA VAL A 84 1.11 2.60 12.67
C VAL A 84 0.03 2.04 11.73
N THR A 85 -0.26 2.73 10.63
CA THR A 85 -1.22 2.28 9.62
C THR A 85 -0.76 0.98 8.95
N ILE A 86 0.48 0.94 8.47
CA ILE A 86 1.04 -0.28 7.84
C ILE A 86 1.03 -1.43 8.84
N ALA A 87 1.45 -1.21 10.09
CA ALA A 87 1.42 -2.24 11.13
C ALA A 87 -0.01 -2.77 11.39
N SER A 88 -1.00 -1.88 11.42
CA SER A 88 -2.41 -2.25 11.63
C SER A 88 -2.96 -3.06 10.46
N ILE A 89 -2.62 -2.68 9.22
CA ILE A 89 -2.99 -3.41 8.01
C ILE A 89 -2.38 -4.81 8.02
N VAL A 90 -1.10 -4.96 8.36
CA VAL A 90 -0.42 -6.27 8.39
C VAL A 90 -1.00 -7.18 9.48
N ARG A 91 -1.35 -6.62 10.65
CA ARG A 91 -2.04 -7.37 11.71
C ARG A 91 -3.39 -7.91 11.22
N GLY A 92 -4.19 -7.07 10.56
CA GLY A 92 -5.50 -7.46 10.03
C GLY A 92 -5.45 -8.28 8.73
N GLY A 93 -4.35 -8.21 7.99
CA GLY A 93 -4.20 -8.76 6.65
C GLY A 93 -4.00 -10.27 6.56
N GLY A 94 -3.91 -10.96 7.70
CA GLY A 94 -3.84 -12.43 7.74
C GLY A 94 -5.21 -13.11 7.69
N ILE A 95 -6.26 -12.44 7.21
CA ILE A 95 -7.60 -13.01 7.08
C ILE A 95 -7.68 -13.68 5.69
N GLY A 96 -7.85 -15.00 5.68
CA GLY A 96 -7.87 -15.82 4.46
C GLY A 96 -6.48 -16.34 4.07
N ASP A 97 -6.33 -16.76 2.81
CA ASP A 97 -5.11 -17.40 2.31
C ASP A 97 -4.05 -16.41 1.79
N THR A 98 -4.29 -15.10 1.88
CA THR A 98 -3.30 -14.12 1.39
C THR A 98 -2.10 -14.04 2.34
N PRO A 99 -0.86 -14.24 1.84
CA PRO A 99 0.34 -14.09 2.65
C PRO A 99 0.49 -12.66 3.20
N ARG A 100 0.73 -12.53 4.52
CA ARG A 100 0.88 -11.22 5.18
C ARG A 100 1.98 -10.36 4.55
N GLY A 101 3.06 -10.98 4.07
CA GLY A 101 4.13 -10.28 3.35
C GLY A 101 3.64 -9.56 2.08
N GLN A 102 2.68 -10.15 1.34
CA GLN A 102 2.09 -9.51 0.16
C GLN A 102 1.21 -8.33 0.56
N VAL A 103 0.41 -8.47 1.63
CA VAL A 103 -0.40 -7.37 2.16
C VAL A 103 0.49 -6.21 2.63
N MET A 104 1.60 -6.51 3.32
CA MET A 104 2.56 -5.51 3.72
C MET A 104 3.17 -4.77 2.52
N LEU A 105 3.61 -5.53 1.50
CA LEU A 105 4.17 -4.94 0.30
C LEU A 105 3.15 -4.06 -0.42
N GLY A 106 1.91 -4.52 -0.55
CA GLY A 106 0.80 -3.73 -1.10
C GLY A 106 0.61 -2.41 -0.35
N ALA A 107 0.62 -2.44 0.99
CA ALA A 107 0.50 -1.23 1.79
C ALA A 107 1.69 -0.26 1.60
N VAL A 108 2.92 -0.76 1.59
CA VAL A 108 4.11 0.08 1.36
C VAL A 108 4.07 0.71 -0.04
N LEU A 109 3.74 -0.07 -1.07
CA LEU A 109 3.69 0.41 -2.45
C LEU A 109 2.52 1.38 -2.68
N GLY A 110 1.37 1.13 -2.07
CA GLY A 110 0.23 2.04 -2.14
C GLY A 110 0.53 3.38 -1.46
N ALA A 111 1.14 3.34 -0.26
CA ALA A 111 1.61 4.55 0.43
C ALA A 111 2.56 5.34 -0.46
N TYR A 112 3.51 4.63 -1.07
CA TYR A 112 4.52 5.23 -1.92
C TYR A 112 3.92 5.87 -3.18
N ALA A 113 3.05 5.16 -3.90
CA ALA A 113 2.38 5.67 -5.11
C ALA A 113 1.56 6.93 -4.83
N SER A 114 0.87 6.98 -3.68
CA SER A 114 0.04 8.13 -3.30
C SER A 114 0.82 9.42 -2.98
N MET A 115 2.14 9.33 -2.81
CA MET A 115 3.01 10.48 -2.54
C MET A 115 3.54 11.17 -3.79
N LEU A 116 3.43 10.53 -4.94
CA LEU A 116 3.96 11.05 -6.20
C LEU A 116 3.01 12.09 -6.82
N ASP A 117 1.77 12.13 -6.33
CA ASP A 117 0.82 13.17 -6.63
C ASP A 117 1.25 14.52 -6.02
N THR A 118 1.26 15.56 -6.86
CA THR A 118 1.65 16.95 -6.52
C THR A 118 0.46 17.81 -6.11
N LEU A 119 -0.73 17.22 -5.97
CA LEU A 119 -1.87 17.90 -5.37
C LEU A 119 -1.50 18.30 -3.94
N ASP A 120 -1.56 19.60 -3.66
CA ASP A 120 -1.14 20.38 -2.48
C ASP A 120 -1.76 19.92 -1.13
N ARG A 121 -1.69 18.62 -0.85
CA ARG A 121 -2.29 17.91 0.27
C ARG A 121 -1.20 17.40 1.20
N ASP A 122 -1.58 17.18 2.45
CA ASP A 122 -0.71 16.56 3.45
C ASP A 122 -0.25 15.16 2.98
N ARG A 123 1.05 15.05 2.69
CA ARG A 123 1.69 13.83 2.19
C ARG A 123 1.53 12.66 3.15
N SER A 124 1.47 12.92 4.47
CA SER A 124 1.29 11.86 5.46
C SER A 124 -0.10 11.25 5.35
N THR A 125 -1.13 12.10 5.23
CA THR A 125 -2.51 11.67 4.99
C THR A 125 -2.64 10.88 3.68
N MET A 126 -2.02 11.35 2.60
CA MET A 126 -2.03 10.62 1.32
C MET A 126 -1.36 9.25 1.45
N ALA A 127 -0.18 9.18 2.06
CA ALA A 127 0.53 7.93 2.30
C ALA A 127 -0.30 6.93 3.13
N VAL A 128 -1.03 7.39 4.15
CA VAL A 128 -1.95 6.56 4.93
C VAL A 128 -3.08 6.00 4.05
N LEU A 129 -3.73 6.85 3.25
CA LEU A 129 -4.80 6.41 2.35
C LEU A 129 -4.29 5.44 1.28
N GLY A 130 -3.12 5.74 0.70
CA GLY A 130 -2.42 4.87 -0.22
C GLY A 130 -2.09 3.52 0.40
N ALA A 131 -1.62 3.50 1.65
CA ALA A 131 -1.33 2.26 2.37
C ALA A 131 -2.57 1.38 2.51
N ILE A 132 -3.70 1.98 2.90
CA ILE A 132 -4.97 1.27 3.03
C ILE A 132 -5.40 0.69 1.68
N GLY A 133 -5.40 1.51 0.62
CA GLY A 133 -5.79 1.07 -0.72
C GLY A 133 -4.91 -0.05 -1.26
N GLY A 134 -3.59 0.09 -1.13
CA GLY A 134 -2.63 -0.92 -1.59
C GLY A 134 -2.70 -2.22 -0.79
N GLY A 135 -2.83 -2.13 0.55
CA GLY A 135 -3.00 -3.30 1.41
C GLY A 135 -4.31 -4.05 1.11
N LEU A 136 -5.40 -3.32 0.91
CA LEU A 136 -6.71 -3.90 0.55
C LEU A 136 -6.68 -4.54 -0.84
N ALA A 137 -6.08 -3.88 -1.83
CA ALA A 137 -5.94 -4.45 -3.17
C ALA A 137 -5.12 -5.75 -3.13
N ALA A 138 -4.02 -5.76 -2.37
CA ALA A 138 -3.19 -6.95 -2.20
C ALA A 138 -3.91 -8.10 -1.49
N SER A 139 -4.78 -7.82 -0.51
CA SER A 139 -5.57 -8.85 0.18
C SER A 139 -6.75 -9.36 -0.64
N ALA A 140 -7.40 -8.51 -1.43
CA ALA A 140 -8.56 -8.90 -2.23
C ALA A 140 -8.18 -9.60 -3.55
N MET A 141 -7.03 -9.27 -4.15
CA MET A 141 -6.65 -9.74 -5.48
C MET A 141 -6.67 -11.26 -5.63
N PRO A 142 -6.09 -12.06 -4.70
CA PRO A 142 -6.10 -13.52 -4.85
C PRO A 142 -7.51 -14.10 -4.83
N VAL A 143 -8.39 -13.58 -3.96
CA VAL A 143 -9.79 -14.03 -3.83
C VAL A 143 -10.58 -13.70 -5.09
N ILE A 144 -10.37 -12.50 -5.65
CA ILE A 144 -11.00 -12.10 -6.91
C ILE A 144 -10.51 -12.97 -8.07
N GLN A 145 -9.20 -13.25 -8.14
CA GLN A 145 -8.62 -14.09 -9.18
C GLN A 145 -9.15 -15.52 -9.10
N GLU A 146 -9.21 -16.11 -7.90
CA GLU A 146 -9.82 -17.42 -7.68
C GLU A 146 -11.28 -17.44 -8.14
N ARG A 147 -12.03 -16.38 -7.83
CA ARG A 147 -13.43 -16.28 -8.28
C ARG A 147 -13.54 -16.24 -9.80
N ILE A 148 -12.68 -15.47 -10.48
CA ILE A 148 -12.60 -15.41 -11.95
C ILE A 148 -12.30 -16.80 -12.52
N ASP A 149 -11.37 -17.53 -11.91
CA ASP A 149 -10.99 -18.87 -12.36
C ASP A 149 -12.14 -19.88 -12.18
N VAL A 150 -12.97 -19.71 -11.14
CA VAL A 150 -14.13 -20.58 -10.85
C VAL A 150 -15.32 -20.29 -11.77
N VAL A 151 -15.71 -19.02 -11.94
CA VAL A 151 -16.93 -18.66 -12.71
C VAL A 151 -16.66 -18.39 -14.18
N GLY A 152 -15.39 -18.17 -14.55
CA GLY A 152 -14.98 -17.73 -15.87
C GLY A 152 -15.10 -16.21 -16.06
N LEU A 153 -14.21 -15.63 -16.86
CA LEU A 153 -14.12 -14.18 -17.06
C LEU A 153 -15.42 -13.57 -17.60
N ALA A 154 -16.09 -14.24 -18.54
CA ALA A 154 -17.32 -13.71 -19.15
C ALA A 154 -18.44 -13.57 -18.12
N GLU A 155 -18.58 -14.53 -17.20
CA GLU A 155 -19.56 -14.50 -16.12
C GLU A 155 -19.17 -13.49 -15.05
N TYR A 156 -17.88 -13.42 -14.69
CA TYR A 156 -17.39 -12.42 -13.72
C TYR A 156 -17.66 -10.97 -14.18
N LEU A 157 -17.59 -10.71 -15.48
CA LEU A 157 -17.83 -9.40 -16.08
C LEU A 157 -19.31 -9.14 -16.43
N SER A 158 -20.19 -10.11 -16.24
CA SER A 158 -21.62 -9.95 -16.53
C SER A 158 -22.26 -9.02 -15.50
N LYS A 159 -23.40 -8.41 -15.86
CA LYS A 159 -24.21 -7.71 -14.86
C LYS A 159 -25.00 -8.75 -14.07
N ALA A 160 -24.98 -8.63 -12.75
CA ALA A 160 -25.96 -9.32 -11.93
C ALA A 160 -27.37 -8.92 -12.41
N GLU A 161 -28.18 -9.91 -12.78
CA GLU A 161 -29.58 -9.72 -13.15
C GLU A 161 -30.43 -9.20 -11.97
#